data_AF-A0A0B8PIH2-F1
#
_entry.id   AF-A0A0B8PIH2-F1
#
_cell.length_a   1.000
_cell.length_b   1.000
_cell.length_c   1.000
_cell.angle_alpha   90.00
_cell.angle_beta   90.00
_cell.angle_gamma   90.00
#
_symmetry.space_group_name_H-M   'P 1'
#
loop_
_entity.id
_entity.type
_entity.pdbx_description
1 polymer ?
#
loop_
_entity_poly.entity_id
_entity_poly.type
_entity_poly.pdbx_seq_one_letter_code
_entity_poly.pdbx_strand_id
1 'polypeptide(L)'
;MRDSNLLNVIESQSEGNAGLVSLQDIAKGGISEKLAELELEGKELIICDSVSDSDLDRLAQIAQYQRLVSGGSGLIGAIAKLVSGKDASFEEQNQVQDQRKGVVLSGSCSEMTNQQVSIYKKFAPSLKLDVGRCLQDGAYLEEVMIWIVSHSNQAYFPMVYATVSPDELSTIQSKYGDKASIGVEKLFHELVKKLYSMGFNTFISAGGETSGTITQALSIESFRVGKEIAPGVPWMSSLDGEVRLALKSGNFGDAQFFERAQELLL
;
A
#
# COMPACT_ATOMS: atom_id res chain seq x y z
N MET A 1 -20.69 7.39 -7.79
CA MET A 1 -21.85 6.51 -7.52
C MET A 1 -23.07 7.39 -7.28
N ARG A 2 -24.19 7.18 -8.01
CA ARG A 2 -25.45 7.94 -7.83
C ARG A 2 -26.61 7.08 -7.31
N ASP A 3 -26.47 5.76 -7.36
CA ASP A 3 -27.35 4.79 -6.72
C ASP A 3 -26.52 4.05 -5.64
N SER A 4 -27.12 3.85 -4.47
CA SER A 4 -26.51 3.13 -3.34
C SER A 4 -27.12 1.74 -3.14
N ASN A 5 -28.17 1.38 -3.88
CA ASN A 5 -28.72 0.04 -3.86
C ASN A 5 -27.87 -0.88 -4.74
N LEU A 6 -27.08 -1.75 -4.11
CA LEU A 6 -26.17 -2.65 -4.83
C LEU A 6 -26.89 -3.68 -5.70
N LEU A 7 -28.15 -4.02 -5.41
CA LEU A 7 -28.96 -4.91 -6.26
C LEU A 7 -29.18 -4.25 -7.63
N ASN A 8 -29.67 -3.02 -7.65
CA ASN A 8 -29.86 -2.26 -8.89
C ASN A 8 -28.52 -2.04 -9.63
N VAL A 9 -27.49 -1.68 -8.88
CA VAL A 9 -26.17 -1.38 -9.44
C VAL A 9 -25.58 -2.61 -10.12
N ILE A 10 -25.66 -3.79 -9.50
CA ILE A 10 -25.09 -5.00 -10.09
C ILE A 10 -25.93 -5.49 -11.27
N GLU A 11 -27.26 -5.51 -11.15
CA GLU A 11 -28.14 -5.91 -12.26
C GLU A 11 -27.98 -5.01 -13.48
N SER A 12 -27.72 -3.71 -13.29
CA SER A 12 -27.52 -2.77 -14.41
C SER A 12 -26.26 -3.03 -15.25
N GLN A 13 -25.33 -3.86 -14.75
CA GLN A 13 -24.05 -4.18 -15.40
C GLN A 13 -23.81 -5.69 -15.57
N SER A 14 -24.86 -6.51 -15.39
CA SER A 14 -24.79 -7.97 -15.48
C SER A 14 -26.02 -8.55 -16.19
N GLU A 15 -25.91 -9.78 -16.69
CA GLU A 15 -27.04 -10.51 -17.26
C GLU A 15 -27.86 -11.29 -16.21
N GLY A 16 -27.31 -11.48 -15.01
CA GLY A 16 -27.93 -12.26 -13.93
C GLY A 16 -28.82 -11.42 -13.01
N ASN A 17 -29.77 -12.09 -12.36
CA ASN A 17 -30.67 -11.46 -11.38
C ASN A 17 -30.05 -11.43 -9.99
N ALA A 18 -30.22 -10.32 -9.27
CA ALA A 18 -29.69 -10.14 -7.94
C ALA A 18 -30.68 -10.56 -6.83
N GLY A 19 -30.12 -11.15 -5.79
CA GLY A 19 -30.80 -11.51 -4.54
C GLY A 19 -30.11 -10.87 -3.34
N LEU A 20 -30.81 -10.83 -2.20
CA LEU A 20 -30.29 -10.25 -0.97
C LEU A 20 -30.31 -11.28 0.17
N VAL A 21 -29.16 -11.45 0.82
CA VAL A 21 -29.06 -11.99 2.17
C VAL A 21 -28.96 -10.80 3.12
N SER A 22 -30.04 -10.55 3.86
CA SER A 22 -30.16 -9.38 4.73
C SER A 22 -29.44 -9.57 6.06
N LEU A 23 -29.24 -8.49 6.82
CA LEU A 23 -28.75 -8.56 8.20
C LEU A 23 -29.58 -9.50 9.08
N GLN A 24 -30.89 -9.63 8.85
CA GLN A 24 -31.75 -10.52 9.63
C GLN A 24 -31.47 -11.99 9.34
N ASP A 25 -31.21 -12.33 8.08
CA ASP A 25 -30.87 -13.69 7.66
C ASP A 25 -29.53 -14.11 8.28
N ILE A 26 -28.55 -13.19 8.28
CA ILE A 26 -27.23 -13.39 8.89
C ILE A 26 -27.32 -13.54 10.41
N ALA A 27 -28.06 -12.65 11.08
CA ALA A 27 -28.17 -12.65 12.55
C ALA A 27 -28.84 -13.92 13.09
N LYS A 28 -29.79 -14.51 12.34
CA LYS A 28 -30.45 -15.77 12.69
C LYS A 28 -29.65 -17.02 12.34
N GLY A 29 -28.51 -16.87 11.65
CA GLY A 29 -27.72 -17.98 11.13
C GLY A 29 -28.38 -18.71 9.96
N GLY A 30 -29.40 -18.10 9.32
CA GLY A 30 -30.18 -18.70 8.25
C GLY A 30 -29.62 -18.46 6.84
N ILE A 31 -28.31 -18.26 6.72
CA ILE A 31 -27.67 -17.85 5.46
C ILE A 31 -27.81 -18.98 4.42
N SER A 32 -27.59 -20.23 4.82
CA SER A 32 -27.67 -21.39 3.92
C SER A 32 -29.09 -21.60 3.39
N GLU A 33 -30.09 -21.51 4.26
CA GLU A 33 -31.50 -21.61 3.91
C GLU A 33 -31.87 -20.48 2.96
N LYS A 34 -31.43 -19.25 3.25
CA LYS A 34 -31.73 -18.11 2.40
C LYS A 34 -31.10 -18.23 1.01
N LEU A 35 -29.87 -18.74 0.93
CA LEU A 35 -29.22 -19.00 -0.36
C LEU A 35 -29.96 -20.05 -1.18
N ALA A 36 -30.45 -21.13 -0.54
CA ALA A 36 -31.23 -22.15 -1.22
C ALA A 36 -32.58 -21.62 -1.75
N GLU A 37 -33.25 -20.74 -0.98
CA GLU A 37 -34.44 -20.03 -1.46
C GLU A 37 -34.14 -19.16 -2.68
N LEU A 38 -33.07 -18.36 -2.62
CA LEU A 38 -32.67 -17.47 -3.70
C LEU A 38 -32.25 -18.23 -4.97
N GLU A 39 -31.63 -19.41 -4.81
CA GLU A 39 -31.32 -20.31 -5.94
C GLU A 39 -32.60 -20.82 -6.62
N LEU A 40 -33.61 -21.23 -5.84
CA LEU A 40 -34.92 -21.63 -6.38
C LEU A 40 -35.67 -20.48 -7.06
N GLU A 41 -35.44 -19.25 -6.63
CA GLU A 41 -35.95 -18.02 -7.26
C GLU A 41 -35.15 -17.61 -8.52
N GLY A 42 -34.08 -18.33 -8.87
CA GLY A 42 -33.24 -18.03 -10.03
C GLY A 42 -32.35 -16.80 -9.84
N LYS A 43 -31.92 -16.50 -8.60
CA LYS A 43 -30.97 -15.43 -8.30
C LYS A 43 -29.55 -15.95 -8.42
N GLU A 44 -28.72 -15.26 -9.20
CA GLU A 44 -27.34 -15.65 -9.50
C GLU A 44 -26.32 -14.75 -8.80
N LEU A 45 -26.71 -13.51 -8.50
CA LEU A 45 -25.84 -12.49 -7.89
C LEU A 45 -26.35 -12.15 -6.50
N ILE A 46 -25.70 -12.69 -5.47
CA ILE A 46 -26.20 -12.51 -4.11
C ILE A 46 -25.43 -11.38 -3.41
N ILE A 47 -26.12 -10.29 -3.12
CA ILE A 47 -25.63 -9.23 -2.24
C ILE A 47 -25.88 -9.66 -0.80
N CYS A 48 -24.87 -9.48 0.06
CA CYS A 48 -24.96 -9.80 1.47
C CYS A 48 -24.73 -8.53 2.29
N ASP A 49 -25.61 -8.25 3.25
CA ASP A 49 -25.41 -7.14 4.17
C ASP A 49 -24.25 -7.41 5.13
N SER A 50 -23.58 -6.35 5.59
CA SER A 50 -22.61 -6.42 6.68
C SER A 50 -22.44 -5.05 7.31
N VAL A 51 -22.53 -4.98 8.64
CA VAL A 51 -22.26 -3.74 9.41
C VAL A 51 -21.19 -3.95 10.48
N SER A 52 -20.72 -5.19 10.65
CA SER A 52 -19.71 -5.57 11.64
C SER A 52 -18.80 -6.68 11.14
N ASP A 53 -17.61 -6.80 11.74
CA ASP A 53 -16.70 -7.93 11.46
C ASP A 53 -17.34 -9.29 11.80
N SER A 54 -18.30 -9.33 12.74
CA SER A 54 -19.02 -10.55 13.09
C SER A 54 -19.93 -11.03 11.96
N ASP A 55 -20.45 -10.12 11.15
CA ASP A 55 -21.26 -10.46 9.98
C ASP A 55 -20.37 -11.06 8.88
N LEU A 56 -19.19 -10.47 8.66
CA LEU A 56 -18.17 -10.99 7.75
C LEU A 56 -17.67 -12.38 8.18
N ASP A 57 -17.41 -12.58 9.47
CA ASP A 57 -17.00 -13.90 10.02
C ASP A 57 -18.08 -14.97 9.74
N ARG A 58 -19.37 -14.63 9.86
CA ARG A 58 -20.48 -15.55 9.53
C ARG A 58 -20.58 -15.82 8.03
N LEU A 59 -20.46 -14.78 7.19
CA LEU A 59 -20.46 -14.92 5.74
C LEU A 59 -19.29 -15.78 5.25
N ALA A 60 -18.11 -15.64 5.86
CA ALA A 60 -16.93 -16.43 5.53
C ALA A 60 -17.15 -17.95 5.76
N GLN A 61 -17.90 -18.33 6.79
CA GLN A 61 -18.24 -19.75 7.05
C GLN A 61 -19.03 -20.37 5.90
N ILE A 62 -19.82 -19.58 5.17
CA ILE A 62 -20.60 -20.07 4.02
C ILE A 62 -19.79 -19.93 2.73
N ALA A 63 -19.00 -18.86 2.60
CA ALA A 63 -18.16 -18.57 1.44
C ALA A 63 -17.20 -19.71 1.09
N GLN A 64 -16.68 -20.46 2.09
CA GLN A 64 -15.80 -21.61 1.85
C GLN A 64 -16.45 -22.76 1.05
N TYR A 65 -17.77 -22.82 0.99
CA TYR A 65 -18.52 -23.82 0.21
C TYR A 65 -18.90 -23.33 -1.19
N GLN A 66 -18.63 -22.07 -1.51
CA GLN A 66 -18.96 -21.47 -2.80
C GLN A 66 -17.77 -21.61 -3.77
N ARG A 67 -18.06 -21.91 -5.04
CA ARG A 67 -17.02 -21.99 -6.08
C ARG A 67 -16.43 -20.62 -6.43
N LEU A 68 -17.24 -19.58 -6.32
CA LEU A 68 -16.87 -18.20 -6.62
C LEU A 68 -17.45 -17.29 -5.54
N VAL A 69 -16.60 -16.39 -5.04
CA VAL A 69 -16.97 -15.36 -4.07
C VAL A 69 -16.40 -14.04 -4.57
N SER A 70 -17.18 -12.96 -4.48
CA SER A 70 -16.74 -11.61 -4.80
C SER A 70 -16.98 -10.69 -3.61
N GLY A 71 -16.12 -9.67 -3.44
CA GLY A 71 -16.23 -8.73 -2.34
C GLY A 71 -14.96 -7.91 -2.14
N GLY A 72 -15.04 -6.95 -1.21
CA GLY A 72 -13.88 -6.18 -0.78
C GLY A 72 -12.98 -6.94 0.19
N SER A 73 -11.94 -6.26 0.68
CA SER A 73 -10.95 -6.83 1.60
C SER A 73 -11.55 -7.34 2.92
N GLY A 74 -12.68 -6.80 3.37
CA GLY A 74 -13.35 -7.26 4.59
C GLY A 74 -13.75 -8.74 4.53
N LEU A 75 -14.47 -9.15 3.47
CA LEU A 75 -14.88 -10.55 3.30
C LEU A 75 -13.66 -11.47 3.07
N ILE A 76 -12.70 -11.03 2.25
CA ILE A 76 -11.49 -11.79 1.98
C ILE A 76 -10.66 -12.00 3.26
N GLY A 77 -10.57 -10.98 4.12
CA GLY A 77 -9.90 -11.08 5.42
C GLY A 77 -10.58 -12.08 6.35
N ALA A 78 -11.92 -12.09 6.41
CA ALA A 78 -12.67 -13.07 7.20
C ALA A 78 -12.50 -14.51 6.67
N ILE A 79 -12.49 -14.70 5.35
CA ILE A 79 -12.19 -16.01 4.72
C ILE A 79 -10.76 -16.44 5.05
N ALA A 80 -9.78 -15.53 4.91
CA ALA A 80 -8.39 -15.83 5.23
C ALA A 80 -8.23 -16.25 6.70
N LYS A 81 -8.82 -15.52 7.64
CA LYS A 81 -8.84 -15.85 9.08
C LYS A 81 -9.42 -17.25 9.35
N LEU A 82 -10.46 -17.63 8.62
CA LEU A 82 -11.08 -18.95 8.75
C LEU A 82 -10.17 -20.08 8.25
N VAL A 83 -9.58 -19.91 7.05
CA VAL A 83 -8.75 -20.94 6.39
C VAL A 83 -7.39 -21.09 7.05
N SER A 84 -6.83 -20.00 7.58
CA SER A 84 -5.48 -19.96 8.16
C SER A 84 -5.35 -20.75 9.48
N GLY A 85 -6.46 -21.05 10.15
CA GLY A 85 -6.44 -21.58 11.53
C GLY A 85 -5.79 -20.59 12.52
N LYS A 86 -5.77 -20.93 13.81
CA LYS A 86 -5.12 -20.09 14.84
C LYS A 86 -3.58 -20.09 14.76
N ASP A 87 -3.01 -20.99 13.95
CA ASP A 87 -1.58 -21.30 13.92
C ASP A 87 -0.89 -20.92 12.60
N ALA A 88 -1.50 -20.05 11.77
CA ALA A 88 -0.74 -19.37 10.72
C ALA A 88 0.21 -18.35 11.36
N SER A 89 1.24 -18.85 12.05
CA SER A 89 2.45 -18.09 12.26
C SER A 89 2.96 -17.75 10.88
N PHE A 90 2.91 -16.46 10.53
CA PHE A 90 3.87 -15.93 9.58
C PHE A 90 5.23 -16.25 10.18
N GLU A 91 5.81 -17.39 9.79
CA GLU A 91 7.23 -17.62 9.96
C GLU A 91 7.87 -16.52 9.13
N GLU A 92 8.16 -15.39 9.78
CA GLU A 92 9.22 -14.52 9.32
C GLU A 92 10.39 -15.45 9.09
N GLN A 93 10.71 -15.71 7.83
CA GLN A 93 12.07 -16.05 7.47
C GLN A 93 12.90 -14.84 7.87
N ASN A 94 13.19 -14.78 9.17
CA ASN A 94 14.22 -14.01 9.81
C ASN A 94 15.55 -14.59 9.33
N GLN A 95 15.77 -14.57 8.02
CA GLN A 95 17.11 -14.34 7.53
C GLN A 95 17.40 -12.90 7.93
N VAL A 96 17.92 -12.77 9.15
CA VAL A 96 18.55 -11.56 9.66
C VAL A 96 19.74 -11.32 8.72
N GLN A 97 19.50 -10.63 7.62
CA GLN A 97 20.57 -9.89 6.97
C GLN A 97 20.89 -8.75 7.92
N ASP A 98 21.92 -8.95 8.73
CA ASP A 98 22.49 -8.05 9.74
C ASP A 98 23.01 -6.71 9.18
N GLN A 99 22.68 -6.39 7.92
CA GLN A 99 23.09 -5.20 7.19
C GLN A 99 21.91 -4.64 6.39
N ARG A 100 20.87 -4.19 7.09
CA ARG A 100 19.78 -3.46 6.43
C ARG A 100 20.23 -2.04 6.12
N LYS A 101 20.38 -1.73 4.84
CA LYS A 101 20.64 -0.37 4.35
C LYS A 101 19.37 0.13 3.72
N GLY A 102 18.71 1.07 4.40
CA GLY A 102 17.41 1.57 4.02
C GLY A 102 17.39 3.04 3.65
N VAL A 103 16.35 3.42 2.89
CA VAL A 103 16.07 4.80 2.48
C VAL A 103 14.57 5.05 2.45
N VAL A 104 14.15 6.26 2.85
CA VAL A 104 12.77 6.73 2.69
C VAL A 104 12.70 7.66 1.46
N LEU A 105 11.81 7.37 0.52
CA LEU A 105 11.59 8.14 -0.72
C LEU A 105 10.16 8.66 -0.77
N SER A 106 9.97 9.97 -0.56
CA SER A 106 8.63 10.57 -0.46
C SER A 106 8.35 11.53 -1.60
N GLY A 107 7.49 11.14 -2.56
CA GLY A 107 7.07 12.00 -3.67
C GLY A 107 5.64 12.52 -3.56
N SER A 108 4.79 11.93 -2.71
CA SER A 108 3.41 12.39 -2.52
C SER A 108 3.36 13.76 -1.84
N CYS A 109 2.47 14.62 -2.33
CA CYS A 109 2.14 15.92 -1.73
C CYS A 109 0.79 15.92 -1.00
N SER A 110 0.28 14.75 -0.62
CA SER A 110 -0.96 14.66 0.18
C SER A 110 -0.79 15.32 1.56
N GLU A 111 -1.92 15.65 2.19
CA GLU A 111 -1.92 16.23 3.54
C GLU A 111 -1.24 15.31 4.56
N MET A 112 -1.63 14.02 4.58
CA MET A 112 -1.03 13.03 5.50
C MET A 112 0.46 12.84 5.23
N THR A 113 0.91 12.81 3.97
CA THR A 113 2.34 12.67 3.66
C THR A 113 3.13 13.90 4.12
N ASN A 114 2.58 15.11 3.98
CA ASN A 114 3.20 16.32 4.52
C ASN A 114 3.37 16.25 6.05
N GLN A 115 2.37 15.71 6.77
CA GLN A 115 2.48 15.49 8.21
C GLN A 115 3.56 14.46 8.55
N GLN A 116 3.59 13.32 7.86
CA GLN A 116 4.58 12.25 8.04
C GLN A 116 6.02 12.73 7.81
N VAL A 117 6.26 13.46 6.71
CA VAL A 117 7.57 14.07 6.41
C VAL A 117 7.96 15.08 7.50
N SER A 118 7.01 15.89 7.97
CA SER A 118 7.25 16.89 9.02
C SER A 118 7.61 16.27 10.37
N ILE A 119 7.05 15.10 10.70
CA ILE A 119 7.40 14.34 11.90
C ILE A 119 8.76 13.66 11.74
N TYR A 120 8.97 12.91 10.66
CA TYR A 120 10.19 12.09 10.48
C TYR A 120 11.47 12.93 10.41
N LYS A 121 11.42 14.11 9.76
CA LYS A 121 12.57 15.01 9.65
C LYS A 121 13.08 15.58 10.98
N LYS A 122 12.33 15.42 12.07
CA LYS A 122 12.75 15.87 13.42
C LYS A 122 13.86 15.01 13.99
N PHE A 123 14.00 13.77 13.54
CA PHE A 123 14.95 12.81 14.10
C PHE A 123 15.73 12.01 13.05
N ALA A 124 15.29 11.98 11.78
CA ALA A 124 16.00 11.33 10.69
C ALA A 124 16.64 12.34 9.71
N PRO A 125 17.84 12.07 9.17
CA PRO A 125 18.43 12.86 8.09
C PRO A 125 17.43 13.03 6.95
N SER A 126 17.19 14.26 6.52
CA SER A 126 16.17 14.55 5.52
C SER A 126 16.67 15.56 4.50
N LEU A 127 16.57 15.21 3.21
CA LEU A 127 16.94 16.06 2.08
C LEU A 127 15.70 16.36 1.23
N LYS A 128 15.36 17.64 1.13
CA LYS A 128 14.33 18.12 0.20
C LYS A 128 14.89 18.19 -1.22
N LEU A 129 14.18 17.61 -2.18
CA LEU A 129 14.56 17.69 -3.58
C LEU A 129 14.23 19.08 -4.17
N ASP A 130 15.18 19.63 -4.93
CA ASP A 130 14.94 20.75 -5.83
C ASP A 130 14.45 20.24 -7.19
N VAL A 131 13.19 20.51 -7.52
CA VAL A 131 12.55 20.09 -8.79
C VAL A 131 13.23 20.68 -10.02
N GLY A 132 13.74 21.91 -9.93
CA GLY A 132 14.47 22.55 -11.02
C GLY A 132 15.76 21.79 -11.33
N ARG A 133 16.50 21.38 -10.29
CA ARG A 133 17.72 20.57 -10.44
C ARG A 133 17.42 19.17 -10.96
N CYS A 134 16.33 18.53 -10.52
CA CYS A 134 15.89 17.24 -11.09
C CYS A 134 15.72 17.30 -12.62
N LEU A 135 15.36 18.45 -13.16
CA LEU A 135 15.10 18.65 -14.59
C LEU A 135 16.32 19.07 -15.40
N GLN A 136 17.24 19.81 -14.80
CA GLN A 136 18.24 20.60 -15.54
C GLN A 136 19.68 20.25 -15.16
N ASP A 137 19.90 19.57 -14.03
CA ASP A 137 21.22 19.34 -13.47
C ASP A 137 21.59 17.85 -13.49
N GLY A 138 22.49 17.49 -14.42
CA GLY A 138 22.97 16.12 -14.56
C GLY A 138 23.82 15.61 -13.40
N ALA A 139 24.38 16.50 -12.56
CA ALA A 139 25.18 16.11 -11.40
C ALA A 139 24.30 15.84 -10.16
N TYR A 140 23.06 16.30 -10.17
CA TYR A 140 22.21 16.30 -8.98
C TYR A 140 21.89 14.89 -8.45
N LEU A 141 21.74 13.91 -9.33
CA LEU A 141 21.57 12.50 -8.94
C LEU A 141 22.73 12.00 -8.07
N GLU A 142 23.97 12.31 -8.47
CA GLU A 142 25.17 11.87 -7.78
C GLU A 142 25.31 12.57 -6.42
N GLU A 143 24.99 13.87 -6.35
CA GLU A 143 24.96 14.61 -5.09
C GLU A 143 23.96 14.02 -4.08
N VAL A 144 22.73 13.74 -4.53
CA VAL A 144 21.69 13.12 -3.69
C VAL A 144 22.13 11.74 -3.22
N MET A 145 22.73 10.93 -4.10
CA MET A 145 23.23 9.60 -3.75
C MET A 145 24.35 9.66 -2.71
N ILE A 146 25.36 10.53 -2.90
CA ILE A 146 26.45 10.73 -1.94
C ILE A 146 25.89 11.16 -0.58
N TRP A 147 24.91 12.07 -0.58
CA TRP A 147 24.24 12.51 0.64
C TRP A 147 23.58 11.33 1.37
N ILE A 148 22.80 10.48 0.68
CA ILE A 148 22.17 9.29 1.28
C ILE A 148 23.21 8.35 1.89
N VAL A 149 24.27 8.02 1.14
CA VAL A 149 25.31 7.09 1.58
C VAL A 149 26.02 7.61 2.83
N SER A 150 26.33 8.90 2.88
CA SER A 150 26.97 9.52 4.06
C SER A 150 26.11 9.50 5.34
N HIS A 151 24.80 9.31 5.22
CA HIS A 151 23.84 9.23 6.32
C HIS A 151 23.31 7.81 6.58
N SER A 152 23.80 6.81 5.85
CA SER A 152 23.26 5.43 5.88
C SER A 152 23.54 4.64 7.17
N ASN A 153 24.50 5.08 7.98
CA ASN A 153 24.87 4.44 9.26
C ASN A 153 24.16 5.05 10.48
N GLN A 154 23.12 5.87 10.27
CA GLN A 154 22.36 6.46 11.36
C GLN A 154 21.25 5.54 11.89
N ALA A 155 20.71 5.87 13.06
CA ALA A 155 19.65 5.10 13.70
C ALA A 155 18.38 5.02 12.83
N TYR A 156 18.03 6.12 12.16
CA TYR A 156 16.91 6.19 11.21
C TYR A 156 17.39 6.33 9.78
N PHE A 157 16.69 5.71 8.84
CA PHE A 157 17.02 5.76 7.42
C PHE A 157 16.98 7.19 6.89
N PRO A 158 17.95 7.60 6.05
CA PRO A 158 17.89 8.90 5.40
C PRO A 158 16.63 9.01 4.52
N MET A 159 15.97 10.15 4.59
CA MET A 159 14.80 10.48 3.78
C MET A 159 15.16 11.46 2.67
N VAL A 160 14.76 11.15 1.45
CA VAL A 160 14.76 12.08 0.32
C VAL A 160 13.32 12.33 -0.10
N TYR A 161 12.92 13.60 -0.15
CA TYR A 161 11.52 13.94 -0.38
C TYR A 161 11.32 15.09 -1.36
N ALA A 162 10.32 14.94 -2.24
CA ALA A 162 9.75 16.01 -3.05
C ALA A 162 8.38 16.49 -2.51
N THR A 163 7.94 15.94 -1.38
CA THR A 163 6.72 16.36 -0.67
C THR A 163 6.77 17.85 -0.31
N VAL A 164 5.75 18.58 -0.76
CA VAL A 164 5.57 20.01 -0.51
C VAL A 164 4.12 20.32 -0.16
N SER A 165 3.86 21.52 0.37
CA SER A 165 2.51 21.99 0.62
C SER A 165 1.73 22.17 -0.69
N PRO A 166 0.38 22.18 -0.65
CA PRO A 166 -0.45 22.46 -1.83
C PRO A 166 -0.09 23.77 -2.55
N ASP A 167 0.23 24.83 -1.80
CA ASP A 167 0.60 26.13 -2.36
C ASP A 167 1.94 26.09 -3.09
N GLU A 168 2.93 25.41 -2.52
CA GLU A 168 4.23 25.22 -3.16
C GLU A 168 4.11 24.29 -4.37
N LEU A 169 3.30 23.23 -4.30
CA LEU A 169 3.01 22.35 -5.42
C LEU A 169 2.41 23.13 -6.60
N SER A 170 1.41 23.99 -6.33
CA SER A 170 0.79 24.86 -7.34
C SER A 170 1.81 25.79 -8.00
N THR A 171 2.74 26.34 -7.21
CA THR A 171 3.84 27.18 -7.71
C THR A 171 4.79 26.39 -8.62
N ILE A 172 5.17 25.17 -8.21
CA ILE A 172 6.03 24.28 -9.00
C ILE A 172 5.35 23.86 -10.31
N GLN A 173 4.07 23.48 -10.25
CA GLN A 173 3.28 23.10 -11.42
C GLN A 173 3.10 24.28 -12.39
N SER A 174 2.90 25.49 -11.88
CA SER A 174 2.83 26.69 -12.72
C SER A 174 4.14 26.97 -13.46
N LYS A 175 5.28 26.66 -12.84
CA LYS A 175 6.61 26.92 -13.41
C LYS A 175 7.09 25.83 -14.36
N TYR A 176 6.84 24.56 -14.04
CA TYR A 176 7.44 23.42 -14.74
C TYR A 176 6.39 22.50 -15.41
N GLY A 177 5.11 22.64 -15.09
CA GLY A 177 4.03 21.77 -15.57
C GLY A 177 4.26 20.30 -15.18
N ASP A 178 3.76 19.39 -16.02
CA ASP A 178 3.87 17.94 -15.83
C ASP A 178 5.32 17.43 -15.76
N LYS A 179 6.27 18.22 -16.29
CA LYS A 179 7.70 17.89 -16.22
C LYS A 179 8.19 17.78 -14.77
N ALA A 180 7.58 18.52 -13.83
CA ALA A 180 7.96 18.46 -12.42
C ALA A 180 7.88 17.03 -11.86
N SER A 181 6.75 16.34 -12.04
CA SER A 181 6.56 14.97 -11.56
C SER A 181 7.51 14.01 -12.25
N ILE A 182 7.59 14.09 -13.58
CA ILE A 182 8.45 13.24 -14.41
C ILE A 182 9.93 13.39 -14.01
N GLY A 183 10.40 14.61 -13.73
CA GLY A 183 11.77 14.88 -13.31
C GLY A 183 12.10 14.25 -11.96
N VAL A 184 11.18 14.36 -10.99
CA VAL A 184 11.32 13.74 -9.67
C VAL A 184 11.30 12.21 -9.77
N GLU A 185 10.34 11.64 -10.52
CA GLU A 185 10.23 10.20 -10.75
C GLU A 185 11.48 9.64 -11.45
N LYS A 186 11.98 10.32 -12.49
CA LYS A 186 13.21 9.91 -13.17
C LYS A 186 14.42 9.91 -12.24
N LEU A 187 14.54 10.94 -11.38
CA LEU A 187 15.61 10.98 -10.39
C LEU A 187 15.48 9.83 -9.39
N PHE A 188 14.28 9.58 -8.85
CA PHE A 188 14.06 8.46 -7.94
C PHE A 188 14.34 7.10 -8.59
N HIS A 189 13.96 6.91 -9.85
CA HIS A 189 14.22 5.67 -10.59
C HIS A 189 15.72 5.35 -10.66
N GLU A 190 16.52 6.31 -11.11
CA GLU A 190 17.97 6.13 -11.24
C GLU A 190 18.68 6.07 -9.87
N LEU A 191 18.15 6.79 -8.89
CA LEU A 191 18.64 6.75 -7.51
C LEU A 191 18.47 5.35 -6.91
N VAL A 192 17.28 4.75 -7.04
CA VAL A 192 16.99 3.40 -6.54
C VAL A 192 17.92 2.37 -7.17
N LYS A 193 18.13 2.40 -8.48
CA LYS A 193 19.04 1.49 -9.19
C LYS A 193 20.48 1.58 -8.65
N LYS A 194 20.99 2.81 -8.49
CA LYS A 194 22.32 3.05 -7.94
C LYS A 194 22.43 2.58 -6.49
N LEU A 195 21.47 2.95 -5.64
CA LEU A 195 21.45 2.54 -4.24
C LEU A 195 21.39 1.02 -4.09
N TYR A 196 20.57 0.35 -4.89
CA TYR A 196 20.50 -1.11 -4.93
C TYR A 196 21.86 -1.74 -5.27
N SER A 197 22.55 -1.23 -6.30
CA SER A 197 23.91 -1.69 -6.63
C SER A 197 24.96 -1.43 -5.54
N MET A 198 24.68 -0.51 -4.60
CA MET A 198 25.51 -0.21 -3.43
C MET A 198 25.09 -0.99 -2.18
N GLY A 199 24.17 -1.93 -2.31
CA GLY A 199 23.69 -2.81 -1.25
C GLY A 199 22.56 -2.23 -0.39
N PHE A 200 21.87 -1.18 -0.84
CA PHE A 200 20.60 -0.79 -0.22
C PHE A 200 19.54 -1.83 -0.59
N ASN A 201 18.91 -2.41 0.42
CA ASN A 201 17.95 -3.49 0.28
C ASN A 201 16.59 -3.18 0.89
N THR A 202 16.40 -1.99 1.48
CA THR A 202 15.16 -1.62 2.17
C THR A 202 14.66 -0.27 1.68
N PHE A 203 13.49 -0.23 1.05
CA PHE A 203 12.92 1.02 0.51
C PHE A 203 11.54 1.28 1.11
N ILE A 204 11.37 2.45 1.72
CA ILE A 204 10.07 2.93 2.20
C ILE A 204 9.65 4.07 1.29
N SER A 205 8.46 3.99 0.69
CA SER A 205 7.99 5.00 -0.26
C SER A 205 6.69 5.65 0.18
N ALA A 206 6.47 6.90 -0.24
CA ALA A 206 5.20 7.59 -0.12
C ALA A 206 4.77 8.23 -1.44
N GLY A 207 3.63 7.77 -1.98
CA GLY A 207 3.08 8.16 -3.28
C GLY A 207 2.93 6.97 -4.22
N GLY A 208 1.83 6.90 -4.98
CA GLY A 208 1.55 5.77 -5.88
C GLY A 208 2.55 5.72 -7.03
N GLU A 209 2.79 6.86 -7.65
CA GLU A 209 3.75 7.06 -8.75
C GLU A 209 5.18 6.80 -8.28
N THR A 210 5.54 7.30 -7.09
CA THR A 210 6.84 7.03 -6.46
C THR A 210 7.03 5.54 -6.17
N SER A 211 5.98 4.87 -5.66
CA SER A 211 6.02 3.43 -5.39
C SER A 211 6.18 2.62 -6.67
N GLY A 212 5.44 2.96 -7.72
CA GLY A 212 5.59 2.35 -9.04
C GLY A 212 6.98 2.58 -9.65
N THR A 213 7.55 3.77 -9.46
CA THR A 213 8.91 4.10 -9.89
C THR A 213 9.95 3.20 -9.22
N ILE A 214 9.83 2.98 -7.91
CA ILE A 214 10.76 2.15 -7.13
C ILE A 214 10.67 0.68 -7.56
N THR A 215 9.45 0.13 -7.69
CA THR A 215 9.29 -1.28 -8.08
C THR A 215 9.77 -1.53 -9.51
N GLN A 216 9.53 -0.59 -10.43
CA GLN A 216 10.06 -0.63 -11.80
C GLN A 216 11.60 -0.55 -11.81
N ALA A 217 12.19 0.35 -11.02
CA ALA A 217 13.64 0.50 -10.92
C ALA A 217 14.33 -0.78 -10.44
N LEU A 218 13.70 -1.50 -9.51
CA LEU A 218 14.20 -2.77 -8.97
C LEU A 218 13.83 -3.98 -9.83
N SER A 219 13.02 -3.80 -10.88
CA SER A 219 12.53 -4.88 -11.75
C SER A 219 11.85 -6.02 -10.99
N ILE A 220 11.09 -5.70 -9.93
CA ILE A 220 10.41 -6.71 -9.11
C ILE A 220 9.00 -6.91 -9.63
N GLU A 221 8.72 -8.12 -10.12
CA GLU A 221 7.42 -8.51 -10.67
C GLU A 221 6.50 -9.17 -9.64
N SER A 222 7.03 -9.59 -8.49
CA SER A 222 6.30 -10.37 -7.49
C SER A 222 6.84 -10.13 -6.09
N PHE A 223 5.94 -10.10 -5.11
CA PHE A 223 6.28 -9.85 -3.71
C PHE A 223 5.65 -10.90 -2.80
N ARG A 224 6.33 -11.19 -1.69
CA ARG A 224 5.69 -11.78 -0.50
C ARG A 224 5.14 -10.66 0.35
N VAL A 225 3.86 -10.76 0.72
CA VAL A 225 3.22 -9.85 1.67
C VAL A 225 3.60 -10.27 3.09
N GLY A 226 4.14 -9.34 3.86
CA GLY A 226 4.55 -9.53 5.26
C GLY A 226 3.66 -8.75 6.22
N LYS A 227 4.26 -8.38 7.35
CA LYS A 227 3.57 -7.72 8.46
C LYS A 227 2.97 -6.37 8.07
N GLU A 228 1.74 -6.11 8.52
CA GLU A 228 1.09 -4.83 8.32
C GLU A 228 1.76 -3.72 9.16
N ILE A 229 2.10 -2.59 8.52
CA ILE A 229 2.65 -1.40 9.17
C ILE A 229 1.51 -0.46 9.59
N ALA A 230 0.55 -0.29 8.68
CA ALA A 230 -0.68 0.45 8.84
C ALA A 230 -1.76 -0.19 7.96
N PRO A 231 -3.07 0.05 8.22
CA PRO A 231 -4.15 -0.54 7.44
C PRO A 231 -3.95 -0.36 5.93
N GLY A 232 -3.79 -1.46 5.21
CA GLY A 232 -3.57 -1.48 3.75
C GLY A 232 -2.14 -1.17 3.29
N VAL A 233 -1.17 -1.09 4.21
CA VAL A 233 0.26 -0.89 3.91
C VAL A 233 1.11 -1.91 4.68
N PRO A 234 1.37 -3.08 4.09
CA PRO A 234 2.27 -4.07 4.67
C PRO A 234 3.73 -3.84 4.26
N TRP A 235 4.63 -4.41 5.04
CA TRP A 235 5.95 -4.76 4.54
C TRP A 235 5.81 -5.83 3.46
N MET A 236 6.61 -5.70 2.42
CA MET A 236 6.71 -6.67 1.34
C MET A 236 8.18 -7.06 1.15
N SER A 237 8.43 -8.26 0.66
CA SER A 237 9.76 -8.67 0.20
C SER A 237 9.73 -9.19 -1.22
N SER A 238 10.84 -9.06 -1.95
CA SER A 238 11.05 -9.84 -3.17
C SER A 238 11.00 -11.35 -2.86
N LEU A 239 10.78 -12.17 -3.89
CA LEU A 239 10.68 -13.63 -3.74
C LEU A 239 12.03 -14.30 -3.38
N ASP A 240 13.16 -13.67 -3.68
CA ASP A 240 14.48 -14.10 -3.20
C ASP A 240 14.78 -13.61 -1.77
N GLY A 241 13.99 -12.67 -1.24
CA GLY A 241 14.19 -12.05 0.07
C GLY A 241 15.27 -10.96 0.10
N GLU A 242 15.87 -10.60 -1.04
CA GLU A 242 16.95 -9.62 -1.12
C GLU A 242 16.48 -8.18 -0.94
N VAL A 243 15.22 -7.88 -1.25
CA VAL A 243 14.65 -6.54 -1.16
C VAL A 243 13.45 -6.54 -0.21
N ARG A 244 13.35 -5.51 0.62
CA ARG A 244 12.18 -5.17 1.42
C ARG A 244 11.59 -3.83 1.00
N LEU A 245 10.27 -3.78 0.89
CA LEU A 245 9.53 -2.60 0.45
C LEU A 245 8.37 -2.29 1.39
N ALA A 246 8.18 -1.01 1.70
CA ALA A 246 6.94 -0.50 2.27
C ALA A 246 6.38 0.55 1.31
N LEU A 247 5.33 0.17 0.54
CA LEU A 247 4.78 1.02 -0.52
C LEU A 247 3.52 1.74 -0.04
N LYS A 248 3.67 2.98 0.42
CA LYS A 248 2.57 3.75 1.01
C LYS A 248 1.89 4.65 -0.02
N SER A 249 0.59 4.45 -0.25
CA SER A 249 -0.24 5.43 -0.96
C SER A 249 -0.40 6.73 -0.16
N GLY A 250 -0.66 7.85 -0.84
CA GLY A 250 -0.56 9.20 -0.27
C GLY A 250 -1.31 9.40 1.07
N ASN A 251 -2.56 8.97 1.20
CA ASN A 251 -3.36 9.21 2.41
C ASN A 251 -3.32 8.10 3.47
N PHE A 252 -2.50 7.07 3.28
CA PHE A 252 -2.43 5.92 4.18
C PHE A 252 -1.42 6.15 5.31
N GLY A 253 -1.60 5.41 6.41
CA GLY A 253 -0.77 5.50 7.61
C GLY A 253 -1.10 6.71 8.48
N ASP A 254 -0.55 6.72 9.70
CA ASP A 254 -0.63 7.88 10.60
C ASP A 254 0.60 8.78 10.46
N ALA A 255 0.67 9.83 11.28
CA ALA A 255 1.78 10.80 11.25
C ALA A 255 3.15 10.19 11.60
N GLN A 256 3.20 9.01 12.23
CA GLN A 256 4.41 8.30 12.64
C GLN A 256 4.78 7.16 11.69
N PHE A 257 4.11 7.05 10.53
CA PHE A 257 4.27 5.91 9.62
C PHE A 257 5.73 5.54 9.30
N PHE A 258 6.58 6.50 8.94
CA PHE A 258 7.98 6.22 8.58
C PHE A 258 8.82 5.72 9.76
N GLU A 259 8.57 6.22 10.96
CA GLU A 259 9.19 5.75 12.20
C GLU A 259 8.79 4.30 12.45
N ARG A 260 7.47 4.04 12.48
CA ARG A 260 6.91 2.72 12.76
C ARG A 260 7.33 1.68 11.73
N ALA A 261 7.36 2.06 10.46
CA ALA A 261 7.82 1.18 9.38
C ALA A 261 9.23 0.66 9.68
N GLN A 262 10.14 1.55 10.11
CA GLN A 262 11.50 1.17 10.44
C GLN A 262 11.61 0.43 11.78
N GLU A 263 10.89 0.85 12.82
CA GLU A 263 10.87 0.17 14.12
C GLU A 263 10.39 -1.28 14.03
N LEU A 264 9.48 -1.58 13.10
CA LEU A 264 9.06 -2.95 12.83
C LEU A 264 10.15 -3.82 12.19
N LEU A 265 11.23 -3.22 11.71
CA LEU A 265 12.39 -3.96 11.24
C LEU A 265 13.39 -4.21 12.38
N LEU A 266 13.60 -3.24 13.27
CA LEU A 266 14.58 -3.29 14.37
C LEU A 266 14.27 -4.40 15.37
#